data_AF-A0A9E2V6W7-F1
#
_entry.id   AF-A0A9E2V6W7-F1
#
_cell.length_a   1.000
_cell.length_b   1.000
_cell.length_c   1.000
_cell.angle_alpha   90.00
_cell.angle_beta   90.00
_cell.angle_gamma   90.00
#
_symmetry.space_group_name_H-M   'P 1'
#
loop_
_entity.id
_entity.type
_entity.pdbx_description
1 polymer ?
#
loop_
_entity_poly.entity_id
_entity_poly.type
_entity_poly.pdbx_seq_one_letter_code
_entity_poly.pdbx_strand_id
1 'polypeptide(L)'
;MPICLKCGNAIEPGRSYCGECGLAGKAQVERMFSLVEGSSYRKKRTSGIRLVAIFMVGIVATLMIITYAVFTMMPSGPEFASKAQAGICRSNMRRIELEIERYRDVENEYPPTGRIDGDHPLVVDRYLAESPKCPTTDHYYVLVESGSRVMVTCDSGEDRHEI
;
A
#
# COMPACT_ATOMS: atom_id res chain seq x y z
N MET A 1 30.17 24.42 73.61
CA MET A 1 29.40 25.61 73.16
C MET A 1 29.07 25.42 71.68
N PRO A 2 27.80 25.39 71.29
CA PRO A 2 27.43 25.26 69.88
C PRO A 2 27.80 26.55 69.13
N ILE A 3 28.27 26.40 67.89
CA ILE A 3 28.76 27.49 67.03
C ILE A 3 28.00 27.52 65.71
N CYS A 4 27.83 28.71 65.14
CA CYS A 4 27.18 28.93 63.86
C CYS A 4 27.98 28.30 62.73
N LEU A 5 27.34 27.42 61.93
CA LEU A 5 27.99 26.74 60.80
C LEU A 5 28.44 27.68 59.67
N LYS A 6 27.96 28.94 59.67
CA LYS A 6 28.28 29.92 58.63
C LYS A 6 29.33 30.95 59.04
N CYS A 7 29.34 31.39 60.30
CA CYS A 7 30.22 32.48 60.76
C CYS A 7 31.02 32.17 62.03
N GLY A 8 30.83 31.00 62.67
CA GLY A 8 31.58 30.59 63.85
C GLY A 8 31.15 31.25 65.18
N ASN A 9 30.24 32.22 65.18
CA ASN A 9 29.74 32.85 66.41
C ASN A 9 29.01 31.84 67.31
N ALA A 10 29.06 32.06 68.62
CA ALA A 10 28.31 31.27 69.59
C ALA A 10 26.79 31.37 69.35
N ILE A 11 26.09 30.25 69.48
CA ILE A 11 24.64 30.18 69.26
C ILE A 11 23.93 29.51 70.43
N GLU A 12 22.61 29.68 70.49
CA GLU A 12 21.76 28.97 71.45
C GLU A 12 21.72 27.46 71.13
N PRO A 13 21.68 26.58 72.15
CA PRO A 13 21.52 25.15 71.94
C PRO A 13 20.27 24.82 71.12
N GLY A 14 20.39 23.99 70.10
CA GLY A 14 19.28 23.56 69.24
C GLY A 14 19.08 24.35 67.95
N ARG A 15 19.91 25.36 67.68
CA ARG A 15 19.95 26.05 66.37
C ARG A 15 21.24 25.71 65.61
N SER A 16 21.19 25.82 64.28
CA SER A 16 22.36 25.58 63.40
C SER A 16 23.04 26.87 62.93
N TYR A 17 22.34 28.00 63.04
CA TYR A 17 22.79 29.31 62.56
C TYR A 17 22.48 30.40 63.59
N CYS A 18 23.32 31.44 63.64
CA CYS A 18 23.04 32.63 64.46
C CYS A 18 21.89 33.46 63.85
N GLY A 19 21.30 34.35 64.65
CA GLY A 19 20.16 35.18 64.24
C GLY A 19 20.42 35.99 62.95
N GLU A 20 21.63 36.56 62.81
CA GLU A 20 22.01 37.33 61.62
C GLU A 20 22.12 36.46 60.37
N CYS A 21 22.78 35.30 60.48
CA CYS A 21 22.94 34.38 59.35
C CYS A 21 21.61 33.76 58.91
N GLY A 22 20.69 33.52 59.85
CA GLY A 22 19.35 33.01 59.56
C GLY A 22 18.45 34.03 58.84
N LEU A 23 18.59 35.32 59.15
CA LEU A 23 17.82 36.39 58.50
C LEU A 23 18.30 36.65 57.06
N ALA A 24 19.62 36.57 56.81
CA ALA A 24 20.17 36.74 55.46
C ALA A 24 19.62 35.70 54.46
N GLY A 25 19.40 34.46 54.90
CA GLY A 25 18.80 33.41 54.07
C GLY A 25 17.34 33.70 53.69
N LYS A 26 16.55 34.24 54.63
CA LYS A 26 15.14 34.59 54.39
C LYS A 26 15.00 35.69 53.34
N ALA A 27 15.80 36.74 53.43
CA ALA A 27 15.78 37.84 52.46
C ALA A 27 16.14 37.40 51.03
N GLN A 28 17.01 36.39 50.90
CA GLN A 28 17.41 35.88 49.58
C GLN A 28 16.31 35.01 48.95
N VAL A 29 15.63 34.19 49.75
CA VAL A 29 14.50 33.36 49.30
C VAL A 29 13.33 34.25 48.87
N GLU A 30 13.03 35.32 49.61
CA GLU A 30 11.95 36.25 49.28
C GLU A 30 12.17 36.97 47.95
N ARG A 31 13.41 37.39 47.65
CA ARG A 31 13.76 37.93 46.32
C ARG A 31 13.60 36.89 45.21
N MET A 32 13.95 35.63 45.47
CA MET A 32 13.82 34.58 44.48
C MET A 32 12.35 34.29 44.14
N PHE A 33 11.46 34.32 45.14
CA PHE A 33 10.02 34.19 44.93
C PHE A 33 9.42 35.39 44.18
N SER A 34 9.86 36.62 44.47
CA SER A 34 9.36 37.82 43.77
C SER A 34 9.69 37.86 42.27
N LEU A 35 10.72 37.12 41.82
CA LEU A 35 11.06 36.99 40.40
C LEU A 35 10.16 35.99 39.68
N VAL A 36 9.59 35.03 40.40
CA VAL A 36 8.72 33.99 39.85
C VAL A 36 7.27 34.46 39.77
N GLU A 37 6.85 35.33 40.69
CA GLU A 37 5.45 35.78 40.83
C GLU A 37 4.95 36.64 39.65
N GLY A 38 5.85 37.06 38.75
CA GLY A 38 5.52 37.81 37.53
C GLY A 38 5.45 36.99 36.24
N SER A 39 5.89 35.73 36.22
CA SER A 39 5.97 34.96 34.97
C SER A 39 4.68 34.18 34.70
N SER A 40 3.58 34.90 34.44
CA SER A 40 2.41 34.27 33.83
C SER A 40 2.76 33.86 32.39
N TYR A 41 2.89 32.56 32.13
CA TYR A 41 3.14 32.04 30.78
C TYR A 41 1.91 32.31 29.90
N ARG A 42 1.90 33.44 29.20
CA ARG A 42 0.78 33.86 28.34
C ARG A 42 0.81 33.00 27.08
N LYS A 43 0.07 31.90 27.07
CA LYS A 43 -0.09 31.00 25.91
C LYS A 43 -0.67 31.81 24.74
N LYS A 44 0.19 32.28 23.84
CA LYS A 44 -0.23 32.93 22.59
C LYS A 44 -1.06 31.90 21.82
N ARG A 45 -2.38 32.10 21.82
CA ARG A 45 -3.33 31.30 21.06
C ARG A 45 -3.13 31.63 19.58
N THR A 46 -2.23 30.92 18.93
CA THR A 46 -1.86 31.14 17.53
C THR A 46 -3.04 30.74 16.64
N SER A 47 -3.76 31.74 16.12
CA SER A 47 -4.88 31.57 15.18
C SER A 47 -4.51 30.72 13.96
N GLY A 48 -3.22 30.67 13.60
CA GLY A 48 -2.70 29.86 12.49
C GLY A 48 -3.01 28.36 12.60
N ILE A 49 -3.09 27.79 13.81
CA ILE A 49 -3.40 26.37 13.98
C ILE A 49 -4.84 26.05 13.53
N ARG A 50 -5.78 26.99 13.70
CA ARG A 50 -7.17 26.80 13.26
C ARG A 50 -7.30 26.84 11.74
N LEU A 51 -6.58 27.73 11.07
CA LEU A 51 -6.55 27.78 9.60
C LEU A 51 -5.96 26.50 9.01
N VAL A 52 -4.82 26.04 9.55
CA VAL A 52 -4.20 24.77 9.12
C VAL A 52 -5.14 23.58 9.33
N ALA A 53 -5.86 23.54 10.46
CA ALA A 53 -6.84 22.48 10.72
C ALA A 53 -8.00 22.49 9.70
N ILE A 54 -8.53 23.66 9.35
CA ILE A 54 -9.61 23.79 8.36
C ILE A 54 -9.13 23.31 6.97
N PHE A 55 -7.93 23.69 6.55
CA PHE A 55 -7.35 23.23 5.28
C PHE A 55 -7.16 21.71 5.24
N MET A 56 -6.63 21.12 6.31
CA MET A 56 -6.47 19.67 6.40
C MET A 56 -7.81 18.93 6.30
N VAL A 57 -8.84 19.41 7.00
CA VAL A 57 -10.19 18.80 6.91
C VAL A 57 -10.74 18.93 5.49
N GLY A 58 -10.55 20.07 4.82
CA GLY A 58 -10.96 20.28 3.44
C GLY A 58 -10.31 19.29 2.47
N ILE A 59 -9.00 19.06 2.58
CA ILE A 59 -8.25 18.12 1.73
C ILE A 59 -8.73 16.68 1.97
N VAL A 60 -8.96 16.28 3.22
CA VAL A 60 -9.45 14.93 3.51
C VAL A 60 -10.85 14.72 2.94
N ALA A 61 -11.74 15.72 3.05
CA ALA A 61 -13.08 15.64 2.50
C ALA A 61 -13.07 15.54 0.96
N THR A 62 -12.23 16.31 0.27
CA THR A 62 -12.12 16.23 -1.20
C THR A 62 -11.59 14.88 -1.66
N LEU A 63 -10.57 14.34 -0.99
CA LEU A 63 -10.06 13.00 -1.28
C LEU A 63 -11.15 11.93 -1.09
N MET A 64 -11.94 12.00 -0.03
CA MET A 64 -13.07 11.09 0.19
C MET A 64 -14.08 11.14 -0.97
N ILE A 65 -14.46 12.34 -1.40
CA ILE A 65 -15.41 12.53 -2.52
C ILE A 65 -14.85 11.92 -3.81
N ILE A 66 -13.57 12.17 -4.12
CA ILE A 66 -12.92 11.61 -5.31
C ILE A 66 -12.90 10.08 -5.25
N THR A 67 -12.49 9.50 -4.12
CA THR A 67 -12.44 8.04 -3.97
C THR A 67 -13.82 7.40 -4.09
N TYR A 68 -14.86 8.02 -3.54
CA TYR A 68 -16.23 7.54 -3.67
C TYR A 68 -16.72 7.60 -5.12
N ALA A 69 -16.46 8.71 -5.83
CA ALA A 69 -16.86 8.86 -7.23
C ALA A 69 -16.19 7.80 -8.13
N VAL A 70 -14.89 7.55 -7.95
CA VAL A 70 -14.16 6.51 -8.68
C VAL A 70 -14.76 5.12 -8.41
N PHE A 71 -15.08 4.82 -7.15
CA PHE A 71 -15.66 3.54 -6.78
C PHE A 71 -17.02 3.29 -7.45
N THR A 72 -17.85 4.33 -7.57
CA THR A 72 -19.17 4.21 -8.23
C THR A 72 -19.11 4.19 -9.76
N MET A 73 -18.03 4.70 -10.35
CA MET A 73 -17.85 4.74 -11.81
C MET A 73 -17.20 3.48 -12.37
N MET A 74 -16.54 2.66 -11.54
CA MET A 74 -16.02 1.38 -12.01
C MET A 74 -17.18 0.42 -12.30
N PRO A 75 -17.30 -0.10 -13.53
CA PRO A 75 -18.32 -1.09 -13.86
C PRO A 75 -17.95 -2.42 -13.20
N SER A 76 -18.35 -2.61 -11.94
CA SER A 76 -18.10 -3.83 -11.15
C SER A 76 -19.08 -4.96 -11.49
N GLY A 77 -19.64 -4.96 -12.69
CA GLY A 77 -20.59 -5.99 -13.14
C GLY A 77 -19.85 -7.23 -13.66
N PRO A 78 -20.31 -8.45 -13.31
CA PRO A 78 -19.71 -9.70 -13.80
C PRO A 78 -19.73 -9.82 -15.34
N GLU A 79 -20.62 -9.09 -16.01
CA GLU A 79 -20.72 -9.07 -17.48
C GLU A 79 -19.54 -8.39 -18.17
N PHE A 80 -18.89 -7.41 -17.54
CA PHE A 80 -17.72 -6.75 -18.13
C PHE A 80 -16.48 -7.64 -18.01
N ALA A 81 -16.35 -8.36 -16.91
CA ALA A 81 -15.29 -9.34 -16.71
C ALA A 81 -15.38 -10.47 -17.76
N SER A 82 -16.57 -11.04 -18.00
CA SER A 82 -16.73 -12.12 -18.99
C SER A 82 -16.48 -11.67 -20.42
N LYS A 83 -16.89 -10.44 -20.80
CA LYS A 83 -16.59 -9.87 -22.14
C LYS A 83 -15.09 -9.63 -22.34
N ALA A 84 -14.40 -9.10 -21.31
CA ALA A 84 -12.97 -8.88 -21.36
C ALA A 84 -12.21 -10.22 -21.45
N GLN A 85 -12.61 -11.21 -20.65
CA GLN A 85 -12.03 -12.56 -20.66
C GLN A 85 -12.23 -13.28 -22.00
N ALA A 86 -13.42 -13.20 -22.61
CA ALA A 86 -13.66 -13.75 -23.94
C ALA A 86 -12.79 -13.08 -25.03
N GLY A 87 -12.54 -11.77 -24.90
CA GLY A 87 -11.61 -11.04 -25.77
C GLY A 87 -10.18 -11.56 -25.67
N ILE A 88 -9.69 -11.77 -24.44
CA ILE A 88 -8.36 -12.33 -24.18
C ILE A 88 -8.28 -13.77 -24.71
N CYS A 89 -9.32 -14.59 -24.48
CA CYS A 89 -9.38 -15.97 -24.95
C CYS A 89 -9.23 -16.06 -26.48
N ARG A 90 -9.99 -15.26 -27.24
CA ARG A 90 -9.90 -15.21 -28.71
C ARG A 90 -8.54 -14.73 -29.19
N SER A 91 -7.94 -13.75 -28.50
CA SER A 91 -6.59 -13.27 -28.81
C SER A 91 -5.54 -14.36 -28.59
N ASN A 92 -5.65 -15.15 -27.51
CA ASN A 92 -4.75 -16.25 -27.22
C ASN A 92 -4.86 -17.36 -28.26
N MET A 93 -6.08 -17.79 -28.60
CA MET A 93 -6.32 -18.80 -29.63
C MET A 93 -5.74 -18.37 -30.98
N ARG A 94 -6.00 -17.13 -31.42
CA ARG A 94 -5.42 -16.61 -32.67
C ARG A 94 -3.89 -16.59 -32.65
N ARG A 95 -3.27 -16.29 -31.50
CA ARG A 95 -1.81 -16.35 -31.35
C ARG A 95 -1.30 -17.78 -31.46
N ILE A 96 -1.99 -18.74 -30.85
CA ILE A 96 -1.66 -20.16 -30.94
C ILE A 96 -1.76 -20.63 -32.40
N GLU A 97 -2.81 -20.25 -33.13
CA GLU A 97 -2.97 -20.59 -34.56
C GLU A 97 -1.79 -20.09 -35.40
N LEU A 98 -1.33 -18.86 -35.18
CA LEU A 98 -0.15 -18.33 -35.88
C LEU A 98 1.12 -19.12 -35.58
N GLU A 99 1.29 -19.60 -34.36
CA GLU A 99 2.44 -20.42 -33.97
C GLU A 99 2.32 -21.87 -34.48
N ILE A 100 1.10 -22.42 -34.63
CA ILE A 100 0.87 -23.69 -35.33
C ILE A 100 1.27 -23.57 -36.80
N GLU A 101 0.90 -22.47 -37.46
CA GLU A 101 1.30 -22.22 -38.84
C GLU A 101 2.82 -22.07 -38.96
N ARG A 102 3.46 -21.35 -38.05
CA ARG A 102 4.92 -21.24 -38.01
C ARG A 102 5.59 -22.59 -37.80
N TYR A 103 5.09 -23.42 -36.88
CA TYR A 103 5.60 -24.77 -36.65
C TYR A 103 5.52 -25.59 -37.93
N ARG A 104 4.38 -25.56 -38.62
CA ARG A 104 4.19 -26.26 -39.89
C ARG A 104 5.15 -25.77 -40.97
N ASP A 105 5.40 -24.47 -41.05
CA ASP A 105 6.29 -23.91 -42.05
C ASP A 105 7.76 -24.31 -41.83
N VAL A 106 8.16 -24.62 -40.59
CA VAL A 106 9.52 -25.06 -40.23
C VAL A 106 9.67 -26.58 -40.31
N GLU A 107 8.77 -27.32 -39.67
CA GLU A 107 8.84 -28.78 -39.54
C GLU A 107 8.18 -29.52 -40.71
N ASN A 108 7.47 -28.81 -41.60
CA ASN A 108 6.66 -29.36 -42.70
C ASN A 108 5.53 -30.31 -42.24
N GLU A 109 5.21 -30.34 -40.95
CA GLU A 109 4.12 -31.12 -40.36
C GLU A 109 3.35 -30.32 -39.31
N TYR A 110 2.11 -30.70 -39.04
CA TYR A 110 1.34 -30.07 -37.96
C TYR A 110 1.80 -30.59 -36.60
N PRO A 111 1.74 -29.78 -35.53
CA PRO A 111 2.03 -30.24 -34.18
C PRO A 111 1.03 -31.34 -33.76
N PRO A 112 1.43 -32.24 -32.84
CA PRO A 112 0.56 -33.29 -32.35
C PRO A 112 -0.72 -32.72 -31.74
N THR A 113 -1.84 -33.41 -31.92
CA THR A 113 -3.10 -33.04 -31.29
C THR A 113 -3.07 -33.34 -29.79
N GLY A 114 -3.90 -32.63 -29.02
CA GLY A 114 -3.95 -32.76 -27.56
C GLY A 114 -3.78 -31.44 -26.82
N ARG A 115 -3.53 -31.53 -25.53
CA ARG A 115 -3.47 -30.37 -24.63
C ARG A 115 -2.13 -29.66 -24.78
N ILE A 116 -2.15 -28.33 -24.87
CA ILE A 116 -0.95 -27.49 -24.90
C ILE A 116 -0.47 -27.26 -23.46
N ASP A 117 0.13 -28.28 -22.86
CA ASP A 117 0.77 -28.20 -21.54
C ASP A 117 2.27 -27.84 -21.67
N GLY A 118 3.05 -28.02 -20.60
CA GLY A 118 4.47 -27.67 -20.57
C GLY A 118 5.35 -28.58 -21.42
N ASP A 119 4.87 -29.80 -21.71
CA ASP A 119 5.61 -30.82 -22.45
C ASP A 119 5.25 -30.83 -23.94
N HIS A 120 4.26 -30.02 -24.34
CA HIS A 120 3.85 -29.91 -25.72
C HIS A 120 4.96 -29.28 -26.59
N PRO A 121 5.24 -29.79 -27.82
CA PRO A 121 6.32 -29.29 -28.68
C PRO A 121 6.27 -27.78 -28.92
N LEU A 122 5.08 -27.21 -29.08
CA LEU A 122 4.91 -25.76 -29.20
C LEU A 122 5.52 -24.96 -28.02
N VAL A 123 5.57 -25.51 -26.81
CA VAL A 123 6.16 -24.85 -25.64
C VAL A 123 7.63 -25.23 -25.48
N VAL A 124 7.96 -26.51 -25.63
CA VAL A 124 9.32 -27.04 -25.48
C VAL A 124 10.26 -26.43 -26.52
N ASP A 125 9.82 -26.36 -27.77
CA ASP A 125 10.57 -25.79 -28.90
C ASP A 125 10.46 -24.26 -28.98
N ARG A 126 9.83 -23.64 -27.97
CA ARG A 126 9.73 -22.18 -27.77
C ARG A 126 8.97 -21.41 -28.85
N TYR A 127 8.06 -22.05 -29.58
CA TYR A 127 7.06 -21.34 -30.39
C TYR A 127 6.11 -20.52 -29.49
N LEU A 128 5.78 -21.07 -28.32
CA LEU A 128 5.09 -20.40 -27.23
C LEU A 128 6.05 -20.21 -26.05
N ALA A 129 6.04 -19.00 -25.48
CA ALA A 129 6.89 -18.68 -24.34
C ALA A 129 6.50 -19.45 -23.07
N GLU A 130 5.21 -19.74 -22.92
CA GLU A 130 4.61 -20.48 -21.81
C GLU A 130 3.33 -21.16 -22.29
N SER A 131 2.87 -22.17 -21.56
CA SER A 131 1.61 -22.87 -21.85
C SER A 131 0.42 -21.95 -21.56
N PRO A 132 -0.29 -21.45 -22.59
CA PRO A 132 -1.38 -20.52 -22.39
C PRO A 132 -2.57 -21.22 -21.74
N LYS A 133 -3.25 -20.52 -20.83
CA LYS A 133 -4.46 -20.99 -20.16
C LYS A 133 -5.64 -20.07 -20.44
N CYS A 134 -6.85 -20.62 -20.39
CA CYS A 134 -8.06 -19.83 -20.49
C CYS A 134 -8.24 -18.97 -19.24
N PRO A 135 -8.46 -17.64 -19.36
CA PRO A 135 -8.65 -16.76 -18.20
C PRO A 135 -9.96 -17.00 -17.44
N THR A 136 -10.89 -17.76 -18.02
CA THR A 136 -12.21 -18.06 -17.42
C THR A 136 -12.21 -19.37 -16.65
N THR A 137 -11.60 -20.43 -17.20
CA THR A 137 -11.62 -21.78 -16.60
C THR A 137 -10.27 -22.25 -16.07
N ASP A 138 -9.18 -21.52 -16.33
CA ASP A 138 -7.79 -21.93 -16.07
C ASP A 138 -7.39 -23.25 -16.74
N HIS A 139 -8.15 -23.70 -17.74
CA HIS A 139 -7.83 -24.90 -18.52
C HIS A 139 -6.86 -24.58 -19.66
N TYR A 140 -6.02 -25.54 -19.99
CA TYR A 140 -5.14 -25.48 -21.16
C TYR A 140 -5.96 -25.59 -22.45
N TYR A 141 -5.51 -24.89 -23.48
CA TYR A 141 -6.07 -25.02 -24.82
C TYR A 141 -5.78 -26.41 -25.40
N VAL A 142 -6.66 -26.88 -26.29
CA VAL A 142 -6.58 -28.21 -26.90
C VAL A 142 -6.49 -28.05 -28.41
N LEU A 143 -5.55 -28.77 -29.02
CA LEU A 143 -5.43 -28.90 -30.47
C LEU A 143 -6.29 -30.07 -30.93
N VAL A 144 -7.23 -29.78 -31.82
CA VAL A 144 -8.12 -30.76 -32.44
C VAL A 144 -7.89 -30.78 -33.95
N GLU A 145 -7.93 -31.96 -34.53
CA GLU A 145 -7.86 -32.11 -35.98
C GLU A 145 -9.23 -31.78 -36.59
N SER A 146 -9.26 -30.79 -37.46
CA SER A 146 -10.45 -30.35 -38.19
C SER A 146 -10.19 -30.46 -39.69
N GLY A 147 -10.50 -31.65 -40.23
CA GLY A 147 -10.23 -31.97 -41.63
C GLY A 147 -8.73 -32.07 -41.92
N SER A 148 -8.19 -31.14 -42.73
CA SER A 148 -6.77 -31.11 -43.12
C SER A 148 -5.93 -30.10 -42.34
N ARG A 149 -6.48 -29.54 -41.27
CA ARG A 149 -5.85 -28.50 -40.44
C ARG A 149 -6.01 -28.83 -38.97
N VAL A 150 -5.02 -28.46 -38.17
CA VAL A 150 -5.12 -28.48 -36.71
C VAL A 150 -5.68 -27.14 -36.26
N MET A 151 -6.76 -27.17 -35.50
CA MET A 151 -7.39 -25.99 -34.91
C MET A 151 -7.21 -25.99 -33.40
N VAL A 152 -7.14 -24.81 -32.82
CA VAL A 152 -7.14 -24.65 -31.37
C VAL A 152 -8.58 -24.51 -30.89
N THR A 153 -8.91 -25.20 -29.79
CA THR A 153 -10.22 -25.12 -29.15
C THR A 153 -10.03 -24.86 -27.66
N CYS A 154 -10.93 -24.05 -27.12
CA CYS A 154 -11.01 -23.77 -25.70
C CYS A 154 -12.17 -24.59 -25.10
N ASP A 155 -11.85 -25.53 -24.21
CA ASP A 155 -12.85 -26.38 -23.53
C ASP A 155 -13.57 -25.62 -22.39
N SER A 156 -13.96 -24.37 -22.64
CA SER A 156 -14.62 -23.53 -21.64
C SER A 156 -16.12 -23.75 -21.56
N GLY A 157 -16.74 -24.41 -22.56
CA GLY A 157 -18.19 -24.65 -22.61
C GLY A 157 -19.05 -23.37 -22.61
N GLU A 158 -18.45 -22.21 -22.83
CA GLU A 158 -19.11 -20.90 -22.86
C GLU A 158 -19.28 -20.45 -24.32
N ASP A 159 -20.53 -20.23 -24.75
CA ASP A 159 -20.92 -19.88 -26.14
C ASP A 159 -20.21 -18.65 -26.74
N ARG A 160 -19.47 -17.87 -25.93
CA ARG A 160 -18.75 -16.66 -26.37
C ARG A 160 -17.25 -16.88 -26.59
N HIS A 161 -16.76 -18.11 -26.42
CA HIS A 161 -15.34 -18.46 -26.48
C HIS A 161 -14.95 -19.21 -27.75
N GLU A 162 -15.87 -19.36 -28.70
CA GLU A 162 -15.59 -19.89 -30.04
C GLU A 162 -15.15 -18.76 -30.99
N ILE A 163 -14.24 -19.07 -31.92
CA ILE A 163 -13.82 -18.18 -33.02
C ILE A 163 -14.72 -18.38 -34.22
#